data_AF-A0A9W9HR68-F1
#
_entry.id   AF-A0A9W9HR68-F1
#
_cell.length_a   1.000
_cell.length_b   1.000
_cell.length_c   1.000
_cell.angle_alpha   90.00
_cell.angle_beta   90.00
_cell.angle_gamma   90.00
#
_symmetry.space_group_name_H-M   'P 1'
#
loop_
_entity.id
_entity.type
_entity.pdbx_description
1 polymer ?
#
loop_
_entity_poly.entity_id
_entity_poly.type
_entity_poly.pdbx_seq_one_letter_code
_entity_poly.pdbx_strand_id
1 'polypeptide(L)'
;MDVQPDSSFAAIESTYIQGGASASVNFATNEYGQIGYNHSNTTAQSLTYLKFDFTSYSLDQIDAAKIRIYVPTAASNSTAFFANLYGISNHSWSADTLTWNNAPNHNGINVTGDSDYWLASSSPAWDTVLAVSYYDFDASDYIINHCASKIASFILQPQVNQTSLTNGASVAGTLSSEPPTLWLSSKAAGTTPTLTHC
;
A
#
# COMPACT_ATOMS: atom_id res chain seq x y z
N MET A 1 5.18 6.82 -26.22
CA MET A 1 4.66 7.96 -25.45
C MET A 1 5.17 7.72 -24.05
N ASP A 2 6.18 8.46 -23.63
CA ASP A 2 6.85 8.24 -22.35
C ASP A 2 6.01 8.84 -21.23
N VAL A 3 5.44 7.97 -20.42
CA VAL A 3 4.84 8.29 -19.13
C VAL A 3 6.02 8.36 -18.15
N GLN A 4 6.58 9.55 -17.95
CA GLN A 4 7.63 9.74 -16.94
C GLN A 4 6.94 9.99 -15.59
N PRO A 5 7.39 9.37 -14.48
CA PRO A 5 6.89 9.73 -13.17
C PRO A 5 7.25 11.19 -12.88
N ASP A 6 6.23 12.04 -12.73
CA ASP A 6 6.41 13.50 -12.59
C ASP A 6 6.44 13.94 -11.12
N SER A 7 5.94 13.12 -10.20
CA SER A 7 5.87 13.45 -8.79
C SER A 7 5.87 12.21 -7.90
N SER A 8 6.46 12.34 -6.71
CA SER A 8 6.47 11.29 -5.69
C SER A 8 6.12 11.84 -4.32
N PHE A 9 5.35 11.08 -3.55
CA PHE A 9 4.87 11.42 -2.22
C PHE A 9 5.20 10.27 -1.27
N ALA A 10 6.01 10.52 -0.26
CA ALA A 10 6.23 9.54 0.81
C ALA A 10 4.93 9.35 1.60
N ALA A 11 4.74 8.17 2.17
CA ALA A 11 3.66 7.95 3.13
C ALA A 11 3.81 8.93 4.30
N ILE A 12 2.70 9.57 4.69
CA ILE A 12 2.65 10.48 5.85
C ILE A 12 2.40 9.72 7.14
N GLU A 13 1.73 8.56 7.05
CA GLU A 13 1.52 7.66 8.17
C GLU A 13 1.64 6.21 7.68
N SER A 14 2.25 5.36 8.49
CA SER A 14 2.15 3.92 8.33
C SER A 14 2.15 3.24 9.69
N THR A 15 1.46 2.14 9.80
CA THR A 15 1.57 1.22 10.94
C THR A 15 1.11 -0.15 10.50
N TYR A 16 1.29 -1.16 11.34
CA TYR A 16 0.63 -2.44 11.15
C TYR A 16 -0.23 -2.77 12.36
N ILE A 17 -1.21 -3.62 12.12
CA ILE A 17 -2.03 -4.21 13.16
C ILE A 17 -1.77 -5.71 13.19
N GLN A 18 -1.90 -6.31 14.36
CA GLN A 18 -1.73 -7.75 14.53
C GLN A 18 -2.79 -8.29 15.47
N GLY A 19 -3.46 -9.38 15.07
CA GLY A 19 -4.48 -10.03 15.88
C GLY A 19 -3.94 -10.83 17.06
N GLY A 20 -4.84 -11.58 17.69
CA GLY A 20 -4.50 -12.54 18.75
C GLY A 20 -4.11 -11.83 20.04
N ALA A 21 -3.04 -12.29 20.69
CA ALA A 21 -2.55 -11.67 21.93
C ALA A 21 -2.10 -10.21 21.75
N SER A 22 -1.80 -9.80 20.52
CA SER A 22 -1.36 -8.45 20.17
C SER A 22 -2.50 -7.52 19.75
N ALA A 23 -3.76 -7.97 19.82
CA ALA A 23 -4.88 -7.24 19.21
C ALA A 23 -5.11 -5.81 19.75
N SER A 24 -4.71 -5.56 20.99
CA SER A 24 -4.78 -4.23 21.63
C SER A 24 -3.46 -3.46 21.59
N VAL A 25 -2.42 -3.99 20.93
CA VAL A 25 -1.09 -3.36 20.86
C VAL A 25 -1.05 -2.43 19.65
N ASN A 26 -0.51 -1.23 19.87
CA ASN A 26 -0.18 -0.28 18.81
C ASN A 26 1.30 -0.45 18.40
N PHE A 27 1.56 -0.33 17.10
CA PHE A 27 2.90 -0.53 16.53
C PHE A 27 3.40 0.69 15.71
N ALA A 28 2.84 1.87 15.92
CA ALA A 28 3.16 3.07 15.14
C ALA A 28 4.64 3.48 15.20
N THR A 29 5.31 3.15 16.30
CA THR A 29 6.73 3.48 16.52
C THR A 29 7.69 2.46 15.91
N ASN A 30 7.18 1.40 15.29
CA ASN A 30 8.02 0.42 14.63
C ASN A 30 8.49 0.95 13.28
N GLU A 31 9.78 0.74 13.00
CA GLU A 31 10.38 1.11 11.71
C GLU A 31 9.77 0.31 10.54
N TYR A 32 9.37 -0.93 10.81
CA TYR A 32 8.84 -1.86 9.83
C TYR A 32 7.44 -2.34 10.22
N GLY A 33 6.56 -2.36 9.22
CA GLY A 33 5.28 -3.04 9.25
C GLY A 33 5.40 -4.55 9.03
N GLN A 34 4.27 -5.22 9.15
CA GLN A 34 4.14 -6.67 8.98
C GLN A 34 2.87 -6.98 8.18
N ILE A 35 3.02 -7.82 7.16
CA ILE A 35 1.90 -8.54 6.56
C ILE A 35 2.09 -10.02 6.87
N GLY A 36 1.05 -10.69 7.37
CA GLY A 36 1.17 -12.08 7.79
C GLY A 36 -0.15 -12.83 7.77
N TYR A 37 -0.17 -13.99 7.14
CA TYR A 37 -1.26 -14.95 7.21
C TYR A 37 -0.74 -16.36 7.51
N ASN A 38 -1.24 -16.95 8.60
CA ASN A 38 -1.01 -18.33 9.00
C ASN A 38 -2.35 -19.10 8.92
N HIS A 39 -2.42 -20.08 8.03
CA HIS A 39 -3.61 -20.92 7.84
C HIS A 39 -3.91 -21.78 9.08
N SER A 40 -2.86 -22.25 9.77
CA SER A 40 -2.97 -23.07 10.97
C SER A 40 -3.29 -22.24 12.22
N ASN A 41 -3.14 -20.92 12.16
CA ASN A 41 -3.50 -20.00 13.24
C ASN A 41 -4.03 -18.69 12.67
N THR A 42 -5.34 -18.63 12.45
CA THR A 42 -6.00 -17.45 11.88
C THR A 42 -6.19 -16.29 12.85
N THR A 43 -5.69 -16.41 14.09
CA THR A 43 -5.87 -15.38 15.12
C THR A 43 -4.75 -14.35 15.13
N ALA A 44 -3.52 -14.71 14.76
CA ALA A 44 -2.33 -13.85 14.85
C ALA A 44 -1.88 -13.34 13.47
N GLN A 45 -2.82 -12.79 12.71
CA GLN A 45 -2.56 -12.25 11.37
C GLN A 45 -2.19 -10.78 11.43
N SER A 46 -1.51 -10.29 10.39
CA SER A 46 -1.05 -8.90 10.32
C SER A 46 -1.40 -8.23 9.01
N LEU A 47 -1.79 -6.95 9.10
CA LEU A 47 -2.10 -6.05 7.99
C LEU A 47 -1.33 -4.75 8.17
N THR A 48 -0.78 -4.20 7.09
CA THR A 48 -0.10 -2.89 7.11
C THR A 48 -1.01 -1.82 6.54
N TYR A 49 -1.15 -0.70 7.25
CA TYR A 49 -1.90 0.49 6.83
C TYR A 49 -0.92 1.57 6.36
N LEU A 50 -1.22 2.20 5.24
CA LEU A 50 -0.42 3.28 4.63
C LEU A 50 -1.32 4.47 4.32
N LYS A 51 -0.87 5.69 4.63
CA LYS A 51 -1.55 6.94 4.27
C LYS A 51 -0.64 7.83 3.47
N PHE A 52 -1.17 8.42 2.41
CA PHE A 52 -0.46 9.39 1.57
C PHE A 52 -1.28 10.67 1.48
N ASP A 53 -0.57 11.80 1.53
CA ASP A 53 -1.11 13.12 1.21
C ASP A 53 -0.37 13.63 -0.03
N PHE A 54 -1.14 13.84 -1.10
CA PHE A 54 -0.66 14.39 -2.36
C PHE A 54 -1.46 15.64 -2.76
N THR A 55 -1.97 16.38 -1.77
CA THR A 55 -2.70 17.64 -1.96
C THR A 55 -1.88 18.69 -2.70
N SER A 56 -0.55 18.66 -2.56
CA SER A 56 0.38 19.53 -3.29
C SER A 56 0.59 19.15 -4.75
N TYR A 57 0.04 18.02 -5.22
CA TYR A 57 0.02 17.68 -6.65
C TYR A 57 -0.83 18.70 -7.41
N SER A 58 -0.21 19.44 -8.32
CA SER A 58 -0.80 20.63 -8.96
C SER A 58 -1.44 20.36 -10.31
N LEU A 59 -1.18 19.21 -10.94
CA LEU A 59 -1.75 18.89 -12.24
C LEU A 59 -3.18 18.40 -12.09
N ASP A 60 -4.02 18.81 -13.05
CA ASP A 60 -5.45 18.49 -13.04
C ASP A 60 -5.74 17.02 -13.39
N GLN A 61 -4.77 16.33 -14.00
CA GLN A 61 -4.92 14.96 -14.47
C GLN A 61 -3.77 14.07 -14.00
N ILE A 62 -4.14 12.94 -13.39
CA ILE A 62 -3.26 11.80 -13.09
C ILE A 62 -3.59 10.74 -14.14
N ASP A 63 -2.59 10.27 -14.88
CA ASP A 63 -2.77 9.19 -15.87
C ASP A 63 -2.34 7.83 -15.33
N ALA A 64 -1.35 7.81 -14.43
CA ALA A 64 -0.90 6.60 -13.77
C ALA A 64 -0.49 6.90 -12.33
N ALA A 65 -0.75 5.95 -11.44
CA ALA A 65 -0.28 5.97 -10.07
C ALA A 65 0.27 4.60 -9.67
N LYS A 66 1.39 4.58 -8.95
CA LYS A 66 1.93 3.36 -8.34
C LYS A 66 2.32 3.58 -6.89
N ILE A 67 2.11 2.57 -6.06
CA ILE A 67 2.67 2.51 -4.71
C ILE A 67 3.90 1.60 -4.75
N ARG A 68 5.04 2.13 -4.33
CA ARG A 68 6.28 1.39 -4.15
C ARG A 68 6.50 1.08 -2.67
N ILE A 69 6.74 -0.18 -2.35
CA ILE A 69 7.00 -0.65 -0.99
C ILE A 69 8.32 -1.42 -0.97
N TYR A 70 9.16 -1.17 0.03
CA TYR A 70 10.38 -1.92 0.25
C TYR A 70 10.14 -3.07 1.24
N VAL A 71 10.63 -4.26 0.90
CA VAL A 71 10.68 -5.42 1.78
C VAL A 71 12.13 -5.60 2.24
N PRO A 72 12.45 -5.37 3.52
CA PRO A 72 13.83 -5.34 4.01
C PRO A 72 14.41 -6.74 4.28
N THR A 73 13.55 -7.75 4.36
CA THR A 73 13.92 -9.13 4.66
C THR A 73 13.17 -10.09 3.76
N ALA A 74 13.79 -11.21 3.39
CA ALA A 74 13.13 -12.23 2.60
C ALA A 74 11.82 -12.70 3.27
N ALA A 75 10.87 -13.15 2.45
CA ALA A 75 9.59 -13.64 2.91
C ALA A 75 9.76 -14.77 3.95
N SER A 76 8.80 -14.85 4.87
CA SER A 76 8.75 -15.88 5.90
C SER A 76 8.86 -17.27 5.28
N ASN A 77 9.68 -18.14 5.88
CA ASN A 77 9.96 -19.49 5.38
C ASN A 77 10.53 -19.53 3.94
N SER A 78 11.08 -18.42 3.44
CA SER A 78 11.62 -18.29 2.07
C SER A 78 10.64 -18.75 0.99
N THR A 79 9.35 -18.62 1.25
CA THR A 79 8.28 -19.08 0.35
C THR A 79 7.64 -17.86 -0.30
N ALA A 80 7.66 -17.83 -1.63
CA ALA A 80 7.04 -16.77 -2.41
C ALA A 80 5.54 -16.69 -2.14
N PHE A 81 5.01 -15.48 -2.03
CA PHE A 81 3.58 -15.27 -1.86
C PHE A 81 3.09 -14.03 -2.59
N PHE A 82 1.78 -13.98 -2.84
CA PHE A 82 1.12 -12.81 -3.41
C PHE A 82 0.68 -11.85 -2.32
N ALA A 83 0.78 -10.55 -2.58
CA ALA A 83 0.23 -9.50 -1.74
C ALA A 83 -0.86 -8.74 -2.50
N ASN A 84 -1.87 -8.29 -1.76
CA ASN A 84 -2.95 -7.45 -2.25
C ASN A 84 -2.83 -6.07 -1.62
N LEU A 85 -2.97 -5.03 -2.44
CA LEU A 85 -3.11 -3.66 -2.02
C LEU A 85 -4.57 -3.25 -2.15
N TYR A 86 -5.22 -2.93 -1.04
CA TYR A 86 -6.57 -2.41 -1.00
C TYR A 86 -6.55 -0.92 -0.71
N GLY A 87 -7.25 -0.12 -1.50
CA GLY A 87 -7.56 1.26 -1.16
C GLY A 87 -8.83 1.34 -0.31
N ILE A 88 -8.89 2.25 0.67
CA ILE A 88 -10.07 2.47 1.53
C ILE A 88 -10.42 3.96 1.58
N SER A 89 -11.71 4.30 1.65
CA SER A 89 -12.13 5.70 1.76
C SER A 89 -11.94 6.29 3.15
N ASN A 90 -11.76 5.43 4.17
CA ASN A 90 -11.50 5.88 5.52
C ASN A 90 -10.06 6.39 5.67
N HIS A 91 -9.91 7.71 5.83
CA HIS A 91 -8.64 8.37 6.11
C HIS A 91 -8.54 8.93 7.53
N SER A 92 -9.55 8.70 8.38
CA SER A 92 -9.62 9.26 9.75
C SER A 92 -8.86 8.45 10.80
N TRP A 93 -8.36 7.26 10.43
CA TRP A 93 -7.46 6.49 11.28
C TRP A 93 -6.15 7.25 11.52
N SER A 94 -5.49 7.00 12.65
CA SER A 94 -4.16 7.53 12.94
C SER A 94 -3.25 6.39 13.37
N ALA A 95 -2.02 6.35 12.83
CA ALA A 95 -1.03 5.35 13.13
C ALA A 95 -0.86 5.18 14.65
N ASP A 96 -0.77 6.28 15.40
CA ASP A 96 -0.50 6.34 16.84
C ASP A 96 -1.60 5.71 17.72
N THR A 97 -2.80 5.49 17.18
CA THR A 97 -3.94 4.93 17.92
C THR A 97 -4.45 3.61 17.33
N LEU A 98 -3.96 3.22 16.15
CA LEU A 98 -4.46 2.05 15.44
C LEU A 98 -4.02 0.76 16.14
N THR A 99 -4.96 -0.15 16.30
CA THR A 99 -4.77 -1.51 16.82
C THR A 99 -5.66 -2.45 16.02
N TRP A 100 -5.45 -3.75 16.13
CA TRP A 100 -6.34 -4.71 15.48
C TRP A 100 -7.81 -4.57 15.88
N ASN A 101 -8.07 -4.12 17.12
CA ASN A 101 -9.43 -4.01 17.64
C ASN A 101 -10.21 -2.79 17.13
N ASN A 102 -9.52 -1.75 16.62
CA ASN A 102 -10.16 -0.50 16.20
C ASN A 102 -9.87 -0.12 14.75
N ALA A 103 -9.06 -0.89 14.04
CA ALA A 103 -8.70 -0.57 12.67
C ALA A 103 -9.91 -0.69 11.73
N PRO A 104 -10.05 0.24 10.78
CA PRO A 104 -11.18 0.22 9.86
C PRO A 104 -10.97 -0.83 8.76
N ASN A 105 -12.07 -1.21 8.12
CA ASN A 105 -12.08 -1.98 6.87
C ASN A 105 -11.45 -3.38 6.94
N HIS A 106 -11.54 -4.09 8.07
CA HIS A 106 -11.21 -5.51 8.12
C HIS A 106 -12.13 -6.31 9.04
N ASN A 107 -12.26 -7.61 8.74
CA ASN A 107 -12.87 -8.61 9.61
C ASN A 107 -11.98 -9.86 9.59
N GLY A 108 -11.23 -10.06 10.67
CA GLY A 108 -10.11 -10.99 10.65
C GLY A 108 -9.01 -10.49 9.69
N ILE A 109 -8.44 -11.39 8.91
CA ILE A 109 -7.48 -11.02 7.85
C ILE A 109 -8.16 -10.34 6.66
N ASN A 110 -9.44 -10.60 6.41
CA ASN A 110 -10.11 -10.13 5.20
C ASN A 110 -10.32 -8.61 5.27
N VAL A 111 -9.91 -7.90 4.22
CA VAL A 111 -10.31 -6.51 4.02
C VAL A 111 -11.78 -6.47 3.62
N THR A 112 -12.57 -5.66 4.32
CA THR A 112 -14.04 -5.61 4.18
C THR A 112 -14.55 -4.19 4.31
N GLY A 113 -15.82 -3.95 3.99
CA GLY A 113 -16.45 -2.64 4.13
C GLY A 113 -17.77 -2.54 3.38
N ASP A 114 -18.44 -1.39 3.49
CA ASP A 114 -19.70 -1.09 2.81
C ASP A 114 -19.44 -0.17 1.61
N SER A 115 -19.00 -0.77 0.50
CA SER A 115 -18.67 -0.06 -0.75
C SER A 115 -17.61 1.04 -0.59
N ASP A 116 -16.76 0.93 0.42
CA ASP A 116 -15.77 1.93 0.84
C ASP A 116 -14.33 1.39 0.78
N TYR A 117 -14.12 0.26 0.09
CA TYR A 117 -12.83 -0.37 -0.16
C TYR A 117 -12.77 -0.94 -1.59
N TRP A 118 -11.57 -0.97 -2.17
CA TRP A 118 -11.31 -1.45 -3.54
C TRP A 118 -9.99 -2.21 -3.58
N LEU A 119 -9.95 -3.36 -4.27
CA LEU A 119 -8.68 -4.00 -4.61
C LEU A 119 -7.99 -3.13 -5.67
N ALA A 120 -6.95 -2.40 -5.27
CA ALA A 120 -6.19 -1.55 -6.18
C ALA A 120 -5.28 -2.39 -7.08
N SER A 121 -4.56 -3.35 -6.49
CA SER A 121 -3.71 -4.28 -7.24
C SER A 121 -3.35 -5.52 -6.42
N SER A 122 -2.97 -6.57 -7.13
CA SER A 122 -2.30 -7.75 -6.57
C SER A 122 -0.91 -7.85 -7.20
N SER A 123 0.08 -8.26 -6.42
CA SER A 123 1.41 -8.56 -6.95
C SER A 123 1.31 -9.60 -8.08
N PRO A 124 1.95 -9.39 -9.24
CA PRO A 124 1.83 -10.30 -10.37
C PRO A 124 2.64 -11.59 -10.16
N ALA A 125 2.34 -12.63 -10.95
CA ALA A 125 3.03 -13.93 -10.90
C ALA A 125 4.55 -13.87 -11.11
N TRP A 126 5.04 -12.81 -11.76
CA TRP A 126 6.46 -12.59 -12.02
C TRP A 126 7.13 -11.65 -10.99
N ASP A 127 6.37 -11.08 -10.04
CA ASP A 127 6.86 -10.21 -8.96
C ASP A 127 6.19 -10.57 -7.62
N THR A 128 6.24 -11.86 -7.28
CA THR A 128 5.79 -12.35 -5.96
C THR A 128 6.72 -11.87 -4.87
N VAL A 129 6.16 -11.57 -3.69
CA VAL A 129 6.96 -11.21 -2.52
C VAL A 129 7.77 -12.43 -2.05
N LEU A 130 9.09 -12.34 -2.21
CA LEU A 130 10.02 -13.43 -1.88
C LEU A 130 11.33 -12.92 -1.29
N ALA A 131 11.92 -11.90 -1.93
CA ALA A 131 13.26 -11.42 -1.62
C ALA A 131 13.25 -9.97 -1.15
N VAL A 132 14.40 -9.55 -0.61
CA VAL A 132 14.69 -8.15 -0.29
C VAL A 132 14.66 -7.35 -1.59
N SER A 133 13.64 -6.52 -1.77
CA SER A 133 13.43 -5.76 -3.01
C SER A 133 12.36 -4.69 -2.81
N TYR A 134 12.26 -3.79 -3.78
CA TYR A 134 11.07 -3.00 -4.00
C TYR A 134 10.02 -3.83 -4.75
N TYR A 135 8.76 -3.62 -4.37
CA TYR A 135 7.58 -4.16 -5.03
C TYR A 135 6.66 -3.00 -5.39
N ASP A 136 6.20 -2.98 -6.64
CA ASP A 136 5.34 -1.92 -7.18
C ASP A 136 3.91 -2.45 -7.35
N PHE A 137 2.94 -1.69 -6.83
CA PHE A 137 1.51 -1.95 -6.98
C PHE A 137 0.90 -0.85 -7.82
N ASP A 138 0.19 -1.23 -8.89
CA ASP A 138 -0.62 -0.28 -9.66
C ASP A 138 -1.76 0.24 -8.78
N ALA A 139 -1.88 1.54 -8.64
CA ALA A 139 -2.95 2.18 -7.86
C ALA A 139 -3.73 3.19 -8.69
N SER A 140 -3.54 3.19 -10.02
CA SER A 140 -4.08 4.20 -10.94
C SER A 140 -5.59 4.34 -10.80
N ASP A 141 -6.32 3.22 -10.94
CA ASP A 141 -7.79 3.22 -10.87
C ASP A 141 -8.30 3.72 -9.52
N TYR A 142 -7.67 3.30 -8.41
CA TYR A 142 -8.07 3.72 -7.07
C TYR A 142 -7.82 5.22 -6.86
N ILE A 143 -6.60 5.70 -7.17
CA ILE A 143 -6.23 7.10 -6.98
C ILE A 143 -7.10 8.02 -7.84
N ILE A 144 -7.31 7.69 -9.11
CA ILE A 144 -8.05 8.53 -10.06
C ILE A 144 -9.54 8.60 -9.69
N ASN A 145 -10.16 7.47 -9.32
CA ASN A 145 -11.61 7.40 -9.15
C ASN A 145 -12.09 7.58 -7.70
N HIS A 146 -11.21 7.44 -6.70
CA HIS A 146 -11.61 7.39 -5.30
C HIS A 146 -10.88 8.37 -4.36
N CYS A 147 -9.82 9.05 -4.82
CA CYS A 147 -9.03 9.97 -3.98
C CYS A 147 -9.19 11.44 -4.38
N ALA A 148 -10.44 11.91 -4.54
CA ALA A 148 -10.72 13.31 -4.89
C ALA A 148 -10.20 14.33 -3.86
N SER A 149 -10.09 13.92 -2.59
CA SER A 149 -9.49 14.73 -1.50
C SER A 149 -7.96 14.83 -1.59
N LYS A 150 -7.33 14.09 -2.50
CA LYS A 150 -5.87 13.90 -2.59
C LYS A 150 -5.23 13.33 -1.33
N ILE A 151 -6.03 12.62 -0.53
CA ILE A 151 -5.58 11.74 0.54
C ILE A 151 -5.90 10.31 0.10
N ALA A 152 -4.94 9.39 0.26
CA ALA A 152 -5.13 7.98 -0.04
C ALA A 152 -4.77 7.13 1.18
N SER A 153 -5.63 6.17 1.51
CA SER A 153 -5.40 5.17 2.54
C SER A 153 -5.37 3.80 1.90
N PHE A 154 -4.39 2.98 2.29
CA PHE A 154 -4.27 1.62 1.80
C PHE A 154 -4.10 0.61 2.93
N ILE A 155 -4.52 -0.62 2.67
CA ILE A 155 -4.24 -1.80 3.46
C ILE A 155 -3.47 -2.78 2.58
N LEU A 156 -2.25 -3.14 2.99
CA LEU A 156 -1.48 -4.21 2.39
C LEU A 156 -1.77 -5.52 3.13
N GLN A 157 -2.13 -6.54 2.38
CA GLN A 157 -2.57 -7.85 2.88
C GLN A 157 -1.79 -8.97 2.17
N PRO A 158 -1.33 -10.02 2.88
CA PRO A 158 -0.89 -11.23 2.20
C PRO A 158 -2.11 -11.98 1.63
N GLN A 159 -2.02 -12.51 0.41
CA GLN A 159 -3.14 -13.22 -0.20
C GLN A 159 -3.51 -14.47 0.62
N VAL A 160 -4.78 -14.57 1.01
CA VAL A 160 -5.31 -15.55 1.97
C VAL A 160 -5.56 -16.95 1.39
N ASN A 161 -5.61 -17.06 0.06
CA ASN A 161 -5.91 -18.32 -0.66
C ASN A 161 -4.65 -19.02 -1.22
N GLN A 162 -3.53 -18.87 -0.53
CA GLN A 162 -2.29 -19.56 -0.89
C GLN A 162 -2.25 -20.95 -0.26
N THR A 163 -1.60 -21.91 -0.92
CA THR A 163 -1.41 -23.28 -0.41
C THR A 163 -0.39 -23.39 0.73
N SER A 164 0.27 -22.29 1.09
CA SER A 164 1.30 -22.23 2.14
C SER A 164 0.69 -22.17 3.54
N LEU A 165 1.27 -22.90 4.50
CA LEU A 165 0.83 -22.88 5.91
C LEU A 165 0.96 -21.50 6.55
N THR A 166 2.04 -20.77 6.20
CA THR A 166 2.28 -19.39 6.64
C THR A 166 2.91 -18.61 5.49
N ASN A 167 2.39 -17.42 5.19
CA ASN A 167 2.99 -16.43 4.31
C ASN A 167 3.06 -15.07 5.02
N GLY A 168 4.03 -14.24 4.63
CA GLY A 168 4.20 -12.93 5.25
C GLY A 168 5.59 -12.37 5.08
N ALA A 169 5.70 -11.05 5.23
CA ALA A 169 6.94 -10.32 5.14
C ALA A 169 6.89 -9.11 6.08
N SER A 170 8.07 -8.68 6.49
CA SER A 170 8.21 -7.32 7.00
C SER A 170 8.16 -6.35 5.81
N VAL A 171 7.62 -5.16 6.03
CA VAL A 171 7.56 -4.09 5.02
C VAL A 171 8.06 -2.80 5.62
N ALA A 172 8.76 -1.98 4.85
CA ALA A 172 9.20 -0.66 5.27
C ALA A 172 8.02 0.22 5.70
N GLY A 173 8.17 0.90 6.83
CA GLY A 173 7.26 1.95 7.30
C GLY A 173 7.82 3.34 7.08
N THR A 174 7.07 4.36 7.49
CA THR A 174 7.44 5.80 7.39
C THR A 174 8.69 6.16 8.17
N LEU A 175 9.06 5.38 9.19
CA LEU A 175 10.25 5.60 10.01
C LEU A 175 11.52 4.93 9.45
N SER A 176 11.40 4.13 8.38
CA SER A 176 12.52 3.45 7.73
C SER A 176 13.30 4.35 6.77
N SER A 177 14.50 3.92 6.35
CA SER A 177 15.28 4.57 5.30
C SER A 177 14.66 4.47 3.90
N GLU A 178 13.75 3.52 3.68
CA GLU A 178 13.10 3.25 2.40
C GLU A 178 11.57 3.31 2.53
N PRO A 179 11.00 4.47 2.93
CA PRO A 179 9.58 4.56 3.25
C PRO A 179 8.70 4.28 2.02
N PRO A 180 7.48 3.74 2.22
CA PRO A 180 6.51 3.57 1.14
C PRO A 180 6.28 4.90 0.39
N THR A 181 6.24 4.82 -0.94
CA THR A 181 6.17 6.01 -1.79
C THR A 181 5.09 5.84 -2.85
N LEU A 182 4.19 6.82 -2.96
CA LEU A 182 3.26 7.00 -4.06
C LEU A 182 3.95 7.76 -5.18
N TRP A 183 3.91 7.23 -6.40
CA TRP A 183 4.40 7.90 -7.60
C TRP A 183 3.22 8.20 -8.51
N LEU A 184 3.15 9.45 -8.98
CA LEU A 184 2.14 9.93 -9.93
C LEU A 184 2.82 10.29 -11.24
N SER A 185 2.14 10.01 -12.34
CA SER A 185 2.54 10.46 -13.67
C SER A 185 1.37 11.13 -14.38
N SER A 186 1.70 12.18 -15.13
CA SER A 186 0.81 12.86 -16.05
C SER A 186 1.30 12.69 -17.48
N LYS A 187 0.41 12.83 -18.44
CA LYS A 187 0.78 13.04 -19.83
C LYS A 187 1.35 14.45 -19.97
N ALA A 188 2.60 14.54 -20.41
CA ALA A 188 3.20 15.82 -20.75
C ALA A 188 2.29 16.61 -21.70
N ALA A 189 2.01 17.88 -21.37
CA ALA A 189 1.40 18.80 -22.30
C ALA A 189 2.32 18.90 -23.52
N GLY A 190 1.88 18.41 -24.68
CA GLY A 190 2.66 18.48 -25.90
C GLY A 190 3.03 19.92 -26.18
N THR A 191 4.30 20.27 -26.01
CA THR A 191 4.84 21.53 -26.51
C THR A 191 4.75 21.46 -28.03
N THR A 192 3.65 21.98 -28.57
CA THR A 192 3.59 22.29 -30.00
C THR A 192 4.62 23.40 -30.20
N PRO A 193 5.72 23.18 -30.93
CA PRO A 193 6.62 24.26 -31.23
C PRO A 193 5.86 25.22 -32.14
N THR A 194 5.56 26.42 -31.63
CA THR A 194 5.11 27.54 -32.44
C THR A 194 6.24 27.87 -33.40
N LEU A 195 6.19 27.33 -34.61
CA LEU A 195 7.04 27.72 -35.72
C LEU A 195 6.64 29.14 -36.15
N THR A 196 7.26 30.14 -35.52
CA THR A 196 7.26 31.50 -36.04
C THR A 196 8.16 31.51 -37.27
N HIS A 197 7.57 31.48 -38.46
CA HIS A 197 8.31 31.79 -39.69
C HIS A 197 8.50 33.31 -39.78
N CYS A 198 9.75 33.74 -39.86
CA CYS A 198 10.16 35.06 -40.34
C CYS A 198 10.19 35.08 -41.87
#